data_AF-A0A348N6E4-F1
#
_entry.id   AF-A0A348N6E4-F1
#
_cell.length_a   1.000
_cell.length_b   1.000
_cell.length_c   1.000
_cell.angle_alpha   90.00
_cell.angle_beta   90.00
_cell.angle_gamma   90.00
#
_symmetry.space_group_name_H-M   'P 1'
#
loop_
_entity.id
_entity.type
_entity.pdbx_description
1 polymer ?
#
loop_
_entity_poly.entity_id
_entity_poly.type
_entity_poly.pdbx_seq_one_letter_code
_entity_poly.pdbx_strand_id
1 'polypeptide(L)'
;MNRTTKNYTIYDIFIMVIIVSFLGFFLENIWIALREGYIDNRNMHFPFLIGYGFAITLIWIVLGVPDKSNLFVYFIKCFFGISMGELILGSLGELLCGVYFWDYTSLPFHFTRYTSLFTSLCFAFIITMFMWKCFCPLMDIIHEHDSKSKRVISTVLLAVLLFDFMFSFTYMFSNQSYYDSWKLEINTDNITQT
;
A
#
# COMPACT_ATOMS: atom_id res chain seq x y z
N MET A 1 -28.71 -2.97 0.92
CA MET A 1 -28.26 -1.82 0.11
C MET A 1 -27.13 -2.31 -0.77
N ASN A 2 -27.33 -2.39 -2.09
CA ASN A 2 -26.28 -2.84 -3.02
C ASN A 2 -25.09 -1.88 -2.91
N ARG A 3 -23.97 -2.35 -2.35
CA ARG A 3 -22.80 -1.53 -2.03
C ARG A 3 -22.02 -1.05 -3.26
N THR A 4 -22.43 -1.45 -4.46
CA THR A 4 -21.73 -1.27 -5.74
C THR A 4 -22.45 -0.34 -6.73
N THR A 5 -23.60 0.27 -6.39
CA THR A 5 -24.43 1.00 -7.37
C THR A 5 -24.19 2.52 -7.43
N LYS A 6 -23.21 3.07 -6.71
CA LYS A 6 -22.84 4.49 -6.81
C LYS A 6 -21.78 4.69 -7.89
N ASN A 7 -22.07 5.61 -8.83
CA ASN A 7 -21.13 6.04 -9.84
C ASN A 7 -20.16 7.07 -9.25
N TYR A 8 -19.03 6.59 -8.72
CA TYR A 8 -17.95 7.46 -8.26
C TYR A 8 -17.23 8.12 -9.44
N THR A 9 -16.75 9.34 -9.23
CA THR A 9 -15.96 10.08 -10.20
C THR A 9 -14.50 9.62 -10.17
N ILE A 10 -13.75 9.87 -11.25
CA ILE A 10 -12.31 9.63 -11.30
C ILE A 10 -11.55 10.38 -10.19
N TYR A 11 -12.04 11.55 -9.79
CA TYR A 11 -11.44 12.36 -8.73
C TYR A 11 -11.64 11.74 -7.36
N ASP A 12 -12.74 11.00 -7.16
CA ASP A 12 -12.96 10.27 -5.93
C ASP A 12 -11.97 9.10 -5.83
N ILE A 13 -11.71 8.43 -6.96
CA ILE A 13 -10.68 7.39 -7.07
C ILE A 13 -9.28 7.96 -6.78
N PHE A 14 -8.95 9.15 -7.29
CA PHE A 14 -7.68 9.81 -7.00
C PHE A 14 -7.48 10.06 -5.50
N ILE A 15 -8.51 10.56 -4.81
CA ILE A 15 -8.45 10.74 -3.35
C ILE A 15 -8.30 9.39 -2.64
N MET A 16 -9.00 8.34 -3.08
CA MET A 16 -8.83 6.99 -2.52
C MET A 16 -7.39 6.48 -2.68
N VAL A 17 -6.78 6.67 -3.87
CA VAL A 17 -5.36 6.34 -4.10
C VAL A 17 -4.49 7.09 -3.10
N ILE A 18 -4.66 8.41 -2.96
CA ILE A 18 -3.84 9.24 -2.06
C ILE A 18 -3.95 8.78 -0.61
N ILE A 19 -5.17 8.59 -0.09
CA ILE A 19 -5.41 8.16 1.30
C ILE A 19 -4.80 6.80 1.55
N VAL A 20 -5.05 5.82 0.68
CA VAL A 20 -4.52 4.46 0.86
C VAL A 20 -3.00 4.43 0.71
N SER A 21 -2.41 5.28 -0.13
CA SER A 21 -0.96 5.40 -0.26
C SER A 21 -0.31 5.88 1.03
N PHE A 22 -0.95 6.82 1.72
CA PHE A 22 -0.53 7.28 3.05
C PHE A 22 -0.68 6.17 4.08
N LEU A 23 -1.83 5.49 4.13
CA LEU A 23 -2.06 4.37 5.05
C LEU A 23 -1.06 3.23 4.83
N GLY A 24 -0.70 2.94 3.58
CA GLY A 24 0.33 1.97 3.23
C GLY A 24 1.70 2.36 3.79
N PHE A 25 2.10 3.63 3.66
CA PHE A 25 3.33 4.14 4.26
C PHE A 25 3.38 3.94 5.78
N PHE A 26 2.28 4.22 6.48
CA PHE A 26 2.17 3.97 7.93
C PHE A 26 2.21 2.49 8.27
N LEU A 27 1.45 1.65 7.55
CA LEU A 27 1.40 0.23 7.78
C LEU A 27 2.80 -0.41 7.65
N GLU A 28 3.54 -0.04 6.60
CA GLU A 28 4.90 -0.50 6.36
C GLU A 28 5.87 -0.04 7.45
N ASN A 29 5.80 1.22 7.86
CA ASN A 29 6.66 1.73 8.94
C ASN A 29 6.32 1.08 10.28
N ILE A 30 5.05 0.82 10.59
CA ILE A 30 4.67 0.05 11.78
C ILE A 30 5.24 -1.37 11.70
N TRP A 31 5.13 -2.02 10.55
CA TRP A 31 5.67 -3.37 10.35
C TRP A 31 7.19 -3.41 10.57
N ILE A 32 7.94 -2.49 9.97
CA ILE A 32 9.41 -2.42 10.12
C ILE A 32 9.81 -1.98 11.52
N ALA A 33 9.09 -1.07 12.15
CA ALA A 33 9.34 -0.68 13.53
C ALA A 33 9.26 -1.88 14.48
N LEU A 34 8.25 -2.75 14.31
CA LEU A 34 8.06 -3.95 15.12
C LEU A 34 9.09 -5.04 14.84
N ARG A 35 9.62 -5.10 13.62
CA ARG A 35 10.51 -6.17 13.14
C ARG A 35 11.98 -5.85 13.33
N GLU A 36 12.36 -4.64 12.96
CA GLU A 36 13.76 -4.21 12.79
C GLU A 36 14.13 -3.04 13.72
N GLY A 37 13.15 -2.47 14.45
CA GLY A 37 13.41 -1.42 15.44
C GLY A 37 13.71 -0.04 14.85
N TYR A 38 13.26 0.25 13.63
CA TYR A 38 13.41 1.57 13.03
C TYR A 38 12.21 1.94 12.15
N ILE A 39 12.13 3.23 11.79
CA ILE A 39 11.26 3.76 10.74
C ILE A 39 12.10 4.55 9.75
N ASP A 40 11.68 4.61 8.49
CA ASP A 40 12.41 5.31 7.43
C ASP A 40 11.45 5.91 6.38
N ASN A 41 12.03 6.56 5.38
CA ASN A 41 11.29 7.17 4.29
C ASN A 41 10.74 6.18 3.24
N ARG A 42 10.93 4.87 3.44
CA ARG A 42 10.48 3.78 2.55
C ARG A 42 10.78 4.04 1.07
N ASN A 43 11.97 4.55 0.77
CA ASN A 43 12.41 4.88 -0.58
C ASN A 43 11.59 5.96 -1.30
N MET A 44 10.86 6.82 -0.58
CA MET A 44 10.09 7.94 -1.13
C MET A 44 10.50 9.27 -0.49
N HIS A 45 10.26 10.39 -1.15
CA HIS A 45 10.49 11.70 -0.54
C HIS A 45 9.33 12.09 0.39
N PHE A 46 8.10 11.78 -0.01
CA PHE A 46 6.89 12.03 0.79
C PHE A 46 6.40 10.73 1.46
N PRO A 47 5.62 10.82 2.57
CA PRO A 47 5.14 9.66 3.31
C PRO A 47 3.96 8.95 2.61
N PHE A 48 4.12 8.57 1.34
CA PHE A 48 3.08 7.95 0.52
C PHE A 48 3.66 6.84 -0.34
N LEU A 49 3.12 5.63 -0.20
CA LEU A 49 3.46 4.50 -1.05
C LEU A 49 2.38 4.31 -2.11
N ILE A 50 2.56 4.98 -3.26
CA ILE A 50 1.53 5.04 -4.33
C ILE A 50 1.06 3.67 -4.83
N GLY A 51 1.95 2.66 -4.76
CA GLY A 51 1.64 1.28 -5.10
C GLY A 51 0.47 0.69 -4.29
N TYR A 52 0.33 1.04 -3.01
CA TYR A 52 -0.78 0.58 -2.17
C TYR A 52 -2.11 1.17 -2.64
N GLY A 53 -2.11 2.47 -2.97
CA GLY A 53 -3.30 3.14 -3.51
C GLY A 53 -3.76 2.51 -4.82
N PHE A 54 -2.84 2.28 -5.76
CA PHE A 54 -3.17 1.59 -7.00
C PHE A 54 -3.62 0.15 -6.79
N ALA A 55 -2.97 -0.60 -5.89
CA ALA A 55 -3.35 -1.98 -5.61
C ALA A 55 -4.79 -2.10 -5.09
N ILE A 56 -5.19 -1.26 -4.13
CA ILE A 56 -6.57 -1.27 -3.60
C ILE A 56 -7.59 -0.88 -4.67
N THR A 57 -7.32 0.16 -5.45
CA THR A 57 -8.24 0.57 -6.52
C THR A 57 -8.35 -0.47 -7.63
N LEU A 58 -7.25 -1.15 -7.98
CA LEU A 58 -7.24 -2.27 -8.92
C LEU A 58 -8.06 -3.45 -8.39
N ILE A 59 -7.88 -3.82 -7.12
CA ILE A 59 -8.67 -4.85 -6.45
C ILE A 59 -10.16 -4.51 -6.48
N TRP A 60 -10.53 -3.24 -6.21
CA TRP A 60 -11.91 -2.80 -6.31
C TRP A 60 -12.47 -2.90 -7.74
N ILE A 61 -11.70 -2.48 -8.76
CA ILE A 61 -12.12 -2.56 -10.17
C ILE A 61 -12.32 -4.01 -10.61
N VAL A 62 -11.43 -4.92 -10.20
CA VAL A 62 -11.42 -6.33 -10.65
C VAL A 62 -12.38 -7.21 -9.84
N LEU A 63 -12.44 -7.02 -8.52
CA LEU A 63 -13.17 -7.89 -7.59
C LEU A 63 -14.43 -7.24 -6.98
N GLY A 64 -14.58 -5.92 -7.09
CA GLY A 64 -15.64 -5.18 -6.41
C GLY A 64 -15.42 -5.12 -4.90
N VAL A 65 -16.53 -5.10 -4.15
CA VAL A 65 -16.53 -5.06 -2.69
C VAL A 65 -17.21 -6.33 -2.17
N PRO A 66 -16.68 -7.01 -1.14
CA PRO A 66 -17.31 -8.21 -0.61
C PRO A 66 -18.57 -7.90 0.20
N ASP A 67 -19.44 -8.89 0.25
CA ASP A 67 -20.55 -9.01 1.18
C ASP A 67 -20.33 -10.19 2.15
N LYS A 68 -21.29 -10.41 3.05
CA LYS A 68 -21.16 -11.47 4.07
C LYS A 68 -21.11 -12.88 3.46
N SER A 69 -21.75 -13.10 2.31
CA SER A 69 -21.89 -14.40 1.68
C SER A 69 -20.64 -14.82 0.90
N ASN A 70 -19.91 -13.86 0.33
CA ASN A 70 -18.72 -14.12 -0.48
C ASN A 70 -17.40 -13.73 0.21
N LEU A 71 -17.43 -13.29 1.48
CA LEU A 71 -16.26 -12.79 2.21
C LEU A 71 -15.07 -13.76 2.21
N PHE A 72 -15.32 -15.05 2.45
CA PHE A 72 -14.26 -16.06 2.45
C PHE A 72 -13.67 -16.25 1.04
N VAL A 73 -14.52 -16.32 0.01
CA VAL A 73 -14.05 -16.44 -1.38
C VAL A 73 -13.25 -15.19 -1.79
N TYR A 74 -13.70 -14.00 -1.37
CA TYR A 74 -13.00 -12.74 -1.60
C TYR A 74 -11.61 -12.72 -0.94
N PHE A 75 -11.52 -13.21 0.29
CA PHE A 75 -10.25 -13.37 1.00
C PHE A 75 -9.27 -14.27 0.24
N ILE A 76 -9.73 -15.43 -0.25
CA ILE A 76 -8.89 -16.34 -1.04
C ILE A 76 -8.42 -15.67 -2.34
N LYS A 77 -9.30 -14.94 -3.04
CA LYS A 77 -8.92 -14.18 -4.24
C LYS A 77 -7.88 -13.09 -3.93
N CYS A 78 -8.05 -12.37 -2.82
CA CYS A 78 -7.06 -11.38 -2.37
C CYS A 78 -5.72 -12.05 -2.06
N PHE A 79 -5.72 -13.16 -1.33
CA PHE A 79 -4.50 -13.90 -0.99
C PHE A 79 -3.67 -14.25 -2.23
N PHE A 80 -4.28 -14.87 -3.25
CA PHE A 80 -3.57 -15.20 -4.48
C PHE A 80 -3.15 -13.96 -5.28
N GLY A 81 -4.02 -12.94 -5.37
CA GLY A 81 -3.72 -11.70 -6.07
C GLY A 81 -2.54 -10.93 -5.46
N ILE A 82 -2.50 -10.84 -4.13
CA ILE A 82 -1.42 -10.18 -3.38
C ILE A 82 -0.14 -11.00 -3.51
N SER A 83 -0.18 -12.31 -3.29
CA SER A 83 1.01 -13.17 -3.41
C SER A 83 1.67 -13.02 -4.79
N MET A 84 0.85 -12.99 -5.85
CA MET A 84 1.34 -12.77 -7.21
C MET A 84 1.86 -11.35 -7.43
N GLY A 85 1.18 -10.35 -6.89
CA GLY A 85 1.61 -8.95 -6.94
C GLY A 85 2.95 -8.72 -6.22
N GLU A 86 3.12 -9.29 -5.03
CA GLU A 86 4.37 -9.26 -4.25
C GLU A 86 5.51 -9.89 -5.05
N LEU A 87 5.27 -11.04 -5.67
CA LEU A 87 6.27 -11.72 -6.49
C LEU A 87 6.68 -10.85 -7.70
N ILE A 88 5.70 -10.34 -8.45
CA ILE A 88 5.98 -9.54 -9.66
C ILE A 88 6.67 -8.23 -9.29
N LEU A 89 6.15 -7.47 -8.32
CA LEU A 89 6.70 -6.17 -7.94
C LEU A 89 8.07 -6.31 -7.27
N GLY A 90 8.25 -7.32 -6.42
CA GLY A 90 9.53 -7.61 -5.79
C GLY A 90 10.59 -7.99 -6.83
N SER A 91 10.26 -8.91 -7.74
CA SER A 91 11.18 -9.31 -8.82
C SER A 91 11.48 -8.18 -9.81
N LEU A 92 10.50 -7.34 -10.16
CA LEU A 92 10.74 -6.17 -11.02
C LEU A 92 11.59 -5.11 -10.31
N GLY A 93 11.38 -4.89 -9.01
CA GLY A 93 12.20 -3.98 -8.20
C GLY A 93 13.67 -4.40 -8.19
N GLU A 94 13.94 -5.68 -7.93
CA GLU A 94 15.29 -6.24 -7.99
C GLU A 94 15.89 -6.16 -9.39
N LEU A 95 15.14 -6.57 -10.42
CA LEU A 95 15.64 -6.61 -11.79
C LEU A 95 15.98 -5.21 -12.33
N LEU A 96 15.14 -4.21 -12.04
CA LEU A 96 15.29 -2.87 -12.59
C LEU A 96 16.23 -2.02 -11.74
N CYS A 97 16.09 -2.08 -10.42
CA CYS A 97 16.77 -1.15 -9.50
C CYS A 97 17.88 -1.80 -8.68
N GLY A 98 18.10 -3.12 -8.74
CA GLY A 98 19.14 -3.79 -7.97
C GLY A 98 18.93 -3.73 -6.45
N VAL A 99 17.74 -3.33 -6.01
CA VAL A 99 17.35 -3.17 -4.61
C VAL A 99 16.18 -4.08 -4.26
N TYR A 100 16.09 -4.45 -2.99
CA TYR A 100 14.99 -5.27 -2.47
C TYR A 100 14.00 -4.38 -1.73
N PHE A 101 12.83 -4.12 -2.31
CA PHE A 101 11.80 -3.31 -1.63
C PHE A 101 11.33 -3.93 -0.30
N TRP A 102 11.36 -5.26 -0.24
CA TRP A 102 11.17 -6.05 0.98
C TRP A 102 11.89 -7.40 0.83
N ASP A 103 12.27 -7.98 1.97
CA ASP A 103 12.88 -9.31 2.05
C ASP A 103 12.25 -10.12 3.20
N TYR A 104 11.59 -11.21 2.82
CA TYR A 104 10.89 -12.12 3.72
C TYR A 104 11.67 -13.40 4.01
N THR A 105 12.94 -13.51 3.62
CA THR A 105 13.77 -14.70 3.83
C THR A 105 13.92 -15.05 5.32
N SER A 106 13.86 -14.04 6.21
CA SER A 106 13.91 -14.23 7.66
C SER A 106 12.56 -14.62 8.28
N LEU A 107 11.48 -14.69 7.50
CA LEU A 107 10.15 -15.10 7.97
C LEU A 107 9.94 -16.61 7.78
N PRO A 108 9.24 -17.28 8.70
CA PRO A 108 8.85 -18.67 8.50
C PRO A 108 7.87 -18.79 7.33
N PHE A 109 7.93 -19.93 6.62
CA PHE A 109 7.07 -20.22 5.46
C PHE A 109 7.17 -19.21 4.31
N HIS A 110 8.35 -18.62 4.11
CA HIS A 110 8.64 -17.89 2.87
C HIS A 110 8.78 -18.86 1.69
N PHE A 111 8.18 -18.51 0.55
CA PHE A 111 8.31 -19.29 -0.69
C PHE A 111 9.42 -18.73 -1.58
N THR A 112 9.51 -17.40 -1.60
CA THR A 112 10.54 -16.64 -2.30
C THR A 112 11.08 -15.59 -1.34
N ARG A 113 12.03 -14.78 -1.79
CA ARG A 113 12.45 -13.57 -1.04
C ARG A 113 11.28 -12.60 -0.85
N TYR A 114 10.36 -12.54 -1.81
CA TYR A 114 9.31 -11.50 -1.88
C TYR A 114 7.96 -11.93 -1.34
N THR A 115 7.72 -13.23 -1.18
CA THR A 115 6.40 -13.76 -0.82
C THR A 115 6.55 -14.75 0.32
N SER A 116 5.79 -14.52 1.39
CA SER A 116 5.66 -15.47 2.49
C SER A 116 4.20 -15.78 2.78
N LEU A 117 3.91 -17.02 3.16
CA LEU A 117 2.55 -17.42 3.47
C LEU A 117 1.94 -16.53 4.56
N PHE A 118 2.74 -16.21 5.58
CA PHE A 118 2.29 -15.39 6.70
C PHE A 118 1.95 -13.95 6.27
N THR A 119 2.86 -13.26 5.57
CA THR A 119 2.62 -11.87 5.15
C THR A 119 1.48 -11.77 4.16
N SER A 120 1.40 -12.65 3.18
CA SER A 120 0.33 -12.63 2.18
C SER A 120 -1.04 -12.93 2.82
N LEU A 121 -1.13 -13.80 3.85
CA LEU A 121 -2.35 -14.01 4.62
C LEU A 121 -2.75 -12.76 5.42
N CYS A 122 -1.79 -12.10 6.08
CA CYS A 122 -2.03 -10.86 6.83
C CYS A 122 -2.52 -9.74 5.91
N PHE A 123 -1.84 -9.49 4.78
CA PHE A 123 -2.28 -8.50 3.80
C PHE A 123 -3.65 -8.84 3.22
N ALA A 124 -3.90 -10.10 2.86
CA ALA A 124 -5.21 -10.52 2.36
C ALA A 124 -6.32 -10.28 3.39
N PHE A 125 -6.04 -10.51 4.66
CA PHE A 125 -6.99 -10.27 5.74
C PHE A 125 -7.27 -8.77 5.91
N ILE A 126 -6.22 -7.94 6.01
CA ILE A 126 -6.33 -6.48 6.14
C ILE A 126 -7.11 -5.90 4.97
N ILE A 127 -6.76 -6.28 3.73
CA ILE A 127 -7.42 -5.80 2.51
C ILE A 127 -8.88 -6.26 2.48
N THR A 128 -9.16 -7.53 2.79
CA THR A 128 -10.54 -8.03 2.82
C THR A 128 -11.39 -7.29 3.84
N MET A 129 -10.86 -7.04 5.04
CA MET A 129 -11.57 -6.27 6.08
C MET A 129 -11.77 -4.81 5.68
N PHE A 130 -10.73 -4.17 5.12
CA PHE A 130 -10.82 -2.81 4.61
C PHE A 130 -11.89 -2.70 3.52
N MET A 131 -11.90 -3.61 2.55
CA MET A 131 -12.91 -3.65 1.49
C MET A 131 -14.31 -3.88 2.09
N TRP A 132 -14.48 -4.83 3.01
CA TRP A 132 -15.78 -5.15 3.58
C TRP A 132 -16.37 -4.04 4.47
N LYS A 133 -15.55 -3.31 5.20
CA LYS A 133 -16.01 -2.39 6.26
C LYS A 133 -15.71 -0.93 5.99
N CYS A 134 -14.58 -0.60 5.38
CA CYS A 134 -14.06 0.76 5.31
C CYS A 134 -14.20 1.37 3.91
N PHE A 135 -14.06 0.59 2.85
CA PHE A 135 -13.99 1.11 1.48
C PHE A 135 -15.24 1.91 1.10
N CYS A 136 -16.44 1.31 1.14
CA CYS A 136 -17.67 2.02 0.76
C CYS A 136 -17.94 3.26 1.62
N PRO A 137 -17.90 3.20 2.98
CA PRO A 137 -18.10 4.40 3.79
C PRO A 137 -17.09 5.51 3.48
N LEU A 138 -15.82 5.18 3.30
CA LEU A 138 -14.80 6.16 2.94
C LEU A 138 -15.08 6.75 1.56
N MET A 139 -15.46 5.91 0.60
CA MET A 139 -15.78 6.32 -0.76
C MET A 139 -17.00 7.24 -0.82
N ASP A 140 -18.01 6.96 0.01
CA ASP A 140 -19.21 7.78 0.18
C ASP A 140 -18.87 9.16 0.77
N ILE A 141 -18.01 9.21 1.79
CA ILE A 141 -17.54 10.48 2.40
C ILE A 141 -16.76 11.32 1.37
N ILE A 142 -15.89 10.70 0.58
CA ILE A 142 -15.13 11.39 -0.47
C ILE A 142 -16.09 11.96 -1.53
N HIS A 143 -17.11 11.19 -1.89
CA HIS A 143 -18.06 11.56 -2.93
C HIS A 143 -19.02 12.68 -2.50
N GLU A 144 -19.41 12.71 -1.22
CA GLU A 144 -20.33 13.72 -0.66
C GLU A 144 -19.86 15.16 -0.93
N HIS A 145 -18.55 15.37 -1.04
CA HIS A 145 -17.94 16.68 -1.26
C HIS A 145 -17.41 16.89 -2.69
N ASP A 146 -18.24 16.68 -3.73
CA ASP A 146 -17.83 17.04 -5.10
C ASP A 146 -17.81 18.56 -5.33
N SER A 147 -16.60 19.12 -5.27
CA SER A 147 -16.32 20.53 -5.53
C SER A 147 -15.20 20.70 -6.55
N LYS A 148 -15.14 21.86 -7.21
CA LYS A 148 -14.00 22.21 -8.09
C LYS A 148 -12.67 22.09 -7.34
N SER A 149 -12.65 22.48 -6.06
CA SER A 149 -11.49 22.36 -5.18
C SER A 149 -11.03 20.92 -5.03
N LYS A 150 -11.95 19.97 -4.76
CA LYS A 150 -11.61 18.53 -4.68
C LYS A 150 -10.91 18.06 -5.95
N ARG A 151 -11.45 18.41 -7.13
CA ARG A 151 -10.91 17.97 -8.43
C ARG A 151 -9.50 18.49 -8.67
N VAL A 152 -9.26 19.76 -8.36
CA VAL A 152 -7.92 20.37 -8.49
C VAL A 152 -6.95 19.75 -7.49
N ILE A 153 -7.33 19.67 -6.22
CA ILE A 153 -6.49 19.13 -5.14
C ILE A 153 -6.12 17.68 -5.42
N SER A 154 -7.09 16.82 -5.73
CA SER A 154 -6.83 15.39 -5.96
C SER A 154 -5.92 15.16 -7.16
N THR A 155 -6.09 15.96 -8.22
CA THR A 155 -5.25 15.88 -9.42
C THR A 155 -3.83 16.34 -9.15
N VAL A 156 -3.66 17.51 -8.50
CA VAL A 156 -2.33 18.05 -8.17
C VAL A 156 -1.60 17.13 -7.21
N LEU A 157 -2.26 16.65 -6.15
CA LEU A 157 -1.65 15.73 -5.19
C LEU A 157 -1.25 14.41 -5.86
N LEU A 158 -2.12 13.82 -6.69
CA LEU A 158 -1.75 12.59 -7.40
C LEU A 158 -0.57 12.82 -8.35
N ALA A 159 -0.51 13.97 -9.04
CA ALA A 159 0.62 14.33 -9.89
C ALA A 159 1.92 14.48 -9.08
N VAL A 160 1.86 15.07 -7.89
CA VAL A 160 3.01 15.16 -6.96
C VAL A 160 3.46 13.77 -6.52
N LEU A 161 2.54 12.88 -6.15
CA LEU A 161 2.90 11.51 -5.74
C LEU A 161 3.49 10.69 -6.89
N LEU A 162 2.98 10.87 -8.12
CA LEU A 162 3.56 10.25 -9.31
C LEU A 162 4.97 10.79 -9.58
N PHE A 163 5.17 12.10 -9.44
CA PHE A 163 6.48 12.71 -9.59
C PHE A 163 7.48 12.19 -8.53
N ASP A 164 7.06 12.10 -7.27
CA ASP A 164 7.88 11.56 -6.18
C ASP A 164 8.28 10.11 -6.43
N PHE A 165 7.31 9.27 -6.81
CA PHE A 165 7.57 7.88 -7.18
C PHE A 165 8.54 7.80 -8.37
N MET A 166 8.35 8.59 -9.42
CA MET A 166 9.23 8.60 -10.59
C MET A 166 10.64 9.09 -10.26
N PHE A 167 10.77 10.14 -9.45
CA PHE A 167 12.06 10.64 -8.99
C PHE A 167 12.81 9.58 -8.19
N SER A 168 12.16 9.01 -7.19
CA SER A 168 12.74 7.99 -6.32
C SER A 168 13.07 6.71 -7.09
N PHE A 169 12.20 6.27 -8.00
CA PHE A 169 12.44 5.14 -8.88
C PHE A 169 13.63 5.39 -9.81
N THR A 170 13.71 6.57 -10.44
CA THR A 170 14.82 6.92 -11.35
C THR A 170 16.15 6.99 -10.60
N TYR A 171 16.14 7.50 -9.36
CA TYR A 171 17.30 7.49 -8.48
C TYR A 171 17.76 6.05 -8.20
N MET A 172 16.85 5.17 -7.77
CA MET A 172 17.19 3.78 -7.48
C MET A 172 17.66 3.03 -8.73
N PHE A 173 16.98 3.23 -9.86
CA PHE A 173 17.36 2.62 -11.15
C PHE A 173 18.77 3.02 -11.60
N SER A 174 19.10 4.31 -11.48
CA SER A 174 20.39 4.83 -11.97
C SER A 174 21.56 4.46 -11.07
N ASN A 175 21.33 4.45 -9.75
CA ASN A 175 22.40 4.22 -8.76
C ASN A 175 22.47 2.77 -8.27
N GLN A 176 21.46 1.95 -8.59
CA GLN A 176 21.31 0.58 -8.07
C GLN A 176 21.40 0.51 -6.54
N SER A 177 20.84 1.53 -5.87
CA SER A 177 20.91 1.74 -4.42
C SER A 177 19.61 2.31 -3.89
N TYR A 178 19.32 2.09 -2.61
CA TYR A 178 18.12 2.63 -1.94
C TYR A 178 18.10 4.17 -1.95
N TYR A 179 16.89 4.74 -1.99
CA TYR A 179 16.69 6.17 -1.81
C TYR A 179 16.44 6.45 -0.32
N ASP A 180 17.50 6.54 0.47
CA ASP A 180 17.43 6.73 1.91
C ASP A 180 17.59 8.22 2.25
N SER A 181 16.48 8.92 2.46
CA SER A 181 16.52 10.35 2.82
C SER A 181 16.56 10.55 4.34
N TRP A 182 15.95 9.65 5.11
CA TRP A 182 15.99 9.66 6.56
C TRP A 182 15.68 8.27 7.13
N LYS A 183 16.25 8.00 8.30
CA LYS A 183 16.01 6.79 9.10
C LYS A 183 16.06 7.18 10.58
N LEU A 184 15.10 6.69 11.36
CA LEU A 184 15.00 6.93 12.80
C LEU A 184 14.99 5.58 13.52
N GLU A 185 16.01 5.35 14.34
CA GLU A 185 16.10 4.16 15.18
C GLU A 185 15.23 4.32 16.43
N ILE A 186 14.45 3.29 16.75
CA ILE A 186 13.60 3.23 17.93
C ILE A 186 14.44 2.58 19.03
N ASN A 187 15.18 3.39 19.76
CA ASN A 187 16.06 2.92 20.82
C ASN A 187 15.23 2.40 22.02
N THR A 188 15.18 1.08 22.21
CA THR A 188 14.43 0.42 23.30
C THR A 188 15.11 0.53 24.67
N ASP A 189 16.33 1.06 24.75
CA ASP A 189 17.13 1.12 25.98
C ASP A 189 16.56 2.05 27.08
N ASN A 190 15.55 2.88 26.75
CA ASN A 190 14.93 3.82 27.70
C ASN A 190 13.64 3.31 28.35
N ILE A 191 13.11 2.13 27.98
CA ILE A 191 11.82 1.63 28.49
C ILE A 191 11.99 0.73 29.74
N THR A 192 13.20 0.27 30.03
CA THR A 192 13.50 -0.61 31.18
C THR A 192 14.06 0.12 32.41
N GLN A 193 14.05 1.46 32.44
CA GLN A 193 14.54 2.26 33.58
C GLN A 193 13.45 2.99 34.38
N THR A 194 12.17 2.65 34.20
CA THR A 194 11.04 3.13 35.03
C THR A 194 10.30 1.98 35.68
#